data_AF-A3HUW2-F1
#
_entry.id   AF-A3HUW2-F1
#
_cell.length_a   1.000
_cell.length_b   1.000
_cell.length_c   1.000
_cell.angle_alpha   90.00
_cell.angle_beta   90.00
_cell.angle_gamma   90.00
#
_symmetry.space_group_name_H-M   'P 1'
#
loop_
_entity.id
_entity.type
_entity.pdbx_description
1 polymer ?
#
loop_
_entity_poly.entity_id
_entity_poly.type
_entity_poly.pdbx_seq_one_letter_code
_entity_poly.pdbx_strand_id
1 'polypeptide(L)'
;MKKLILATALILIGVSSSFAQRERVRENSTPEERAQKQTEMMAEKLELSEDQKAQILAINMEYSKKRQEAMEARKAEMEARREQMMELREEMKAQDEKISKVLTEEQRKEWVALKESQRDRRGRRPGGEVRERGDLPRKRGGN
;
A
#
# COMPACT_ATOMS: atom_id res chain seq x y z
N MET A 1 -42.04 -32.57 36.56
CA MET A 1 -43.17 -32.34 35.63
C MET A 1 -43.48 -30.85 35.70
N LYS A 2 -43.41 -29.99 34.70
CA LYS A 2 -43.46 -30.05 33.24
C LYS A 2 -43.00 -28.64 32.82
N LYS A 3 -41.92 -28.47 32.03
CA LYS A 3 -41.95 -28.19 30.58
C LYS A 3 -41.38 -26.79 30.28
N LEU A 4 -40.32 -26.79 29.44
CA LEU A 4 -40.07 -25.88 28.31
C LEU A 4 -39.77 -24.41 28.71
N ILE A 5 -38.64 -23.80 28.37
CA ILE A 5 -38.24 -23.37 27.01
C ILE A 5 -36.70 -23.23 27.01
N LEU A 6 -35.96 -24.23 26.54
CA LEU A 6 -35.23 -24.21 25.26
C LEU A 6 -35.58 -23.04 24.31
N ALA A 7 -34.76 -21.98 24.28
CA ALA A 7 -34.39 -21.21 23.09
C ALA A 7 -33.79 -19.85 23.49
N THR A 8 -32.46 -19.71 23.33
CA THR A 8 -31.69 -18.49 22.96
C THR A 8 -30.29 -18.50 23.61
N ALA A 9 -29.48 -19.50 23.28
CA ALA A 9 -28.05 -19.50 23.64
C ALA A 9 -27.21 -19.96 22.44
N LEU A 10 -27.36 -19.30 21.29
CA LEU A 10 -26.52 -19.49 20.10
C LEU A 10 -26.51 -18.21 19.23
N ILE A 11 -26.21 -17.05 19.85
CA ILE A 11 -25.84 -15.82 19.13
C ILE A 11 -24.59 -15.25 19.78
N LEU A 12 -23.46 -15.97 19.73
CA LEU A 12 -22.14 -15.40 20.06
C LEU A 12 -21.00 -16.13 19.31
N ILE A 13 -21.24 -16.55 18.05
CA ILE A 13 -20.15 -16.97 17.15
C ILE A 13 -20.26 -16.12 15.90
N GLY A 14 -19.51 -15.02 15.85
CA GLY A 14 -19.51 -14.14 14.69
C GLY A 14 -18.72 -12.83 14.82
N VAL A 15 -17.91 -12.64 15.86
CA VAL A 15 -17.07 -11.44 15.99
C VAL A 15 -15.64 -11.84 16.33
N SER A 16 -14.90 -12.39 15.37
CA SER A 16 -13.44 -12.54 15.53
C SER A 16 -12.62 -12.46 14.23
N SER A 17 -13.24 -12.36 13.05
CA SER A 17 -12.50 -12.34 11.76
C SER A 17 -12.17 -10.95 11.22
N SER A 18 -12.51 -9.85 11.91
CA SER A 18 -12.35 -8.48 11.37
C SER A 18 -11.07 -7.74 11.77
N PHE A 19 -10.06 -8.41 12.36
CA PHE A 19 -8.77 -7.78 12.68
C PHE A 19 -7.59 -8.23 11.79
N ALA A 20 -7.85 -8.95 10.69
CA ALA A 20 -6.78 -9.39 9.77
C ALA A 20 -6.28 -8.31 8.79
N GLN A 21 -6.94 -7.14 8.74
CA GLN A 21 -6.49 -5.98 7.98
C GLN A 21 -6.25 -4.78 8.91
N ARG A 22 -5.58 -4.99 10.04
CA ARG A 22 -4.76 -3.88 10.55
C ARG A 22 -3.62 -3.75 9.56
N GLU A 23 -3.77 -2.82 8.64
CA GLU A 23 -2.67 -2.18 7.94
C GLU A 23 -1.58 -2.00 8.99
N ARG A 24 -0.56 -2.87 8.98
CA ARG A 24 0.57 -2.74 9.88
C ARG A 24 1.21 -1.47 9.41
N VAL A 25 0.79 -0.34 10.01
CA VAL A 25 1.53 0.91 10.02
C VAL A 25 2.92 0.44 10.38
N ARG A 26 3.79 0.44 9.38
CA ARG A 26 5.16 -0.01 9.52
C ARG A 26 5.75 1.05 10.43
N GLU A 27 5.71 0.77 11.73
CA GLU A 27 6.22 1.68 12.74
C GLU A 27 7.62 2.06 12.29
N ASN A 28 7.85 3.37 12.12
CA ASN A 28 9.12 3.92 11.65
C ASN A 28 10.14 3.80 12.77
N SER A 29 10.45 2.57 13.14
CA SER A 29 11.51 2.20 14.08
C SER A 29 12.83 2.76 13.58
N THR A 30 13.64 3.27 14.50
CA THR A 30 14.98 3.77 14.16
C THR A 30 15.88 2.61 13.69
N PRO A 31 16.95 2.88 12.93
CA PRO A 31 17.94 1.85 12.59
C PRO A 31 18.47 1.10 13.82
N GLU A 32 18.65 1.81 14.92
CA GLU A 32 19.13 1.29 16.20
C GLU A 32 18.11 0.34 16.84
N GLU A 33 16.84 0.74 16.93
CA GLU A 33 15.76 -0.11 17.45
C GLU A 33 15.58 -1.37 16.62
N ARG A 34 15.70 -1.26 15.28
CA ARG A 34 15.64 -2.42 14.38
C ARG A 34 16.80 -3.38 14.63
N ALA A 35 18.02 -2.85 14.77
CA ALA A 35 19.20 -3.64 15.02
C ALA A 35 19.12 -4.35 16.38
N GLN A 36 18.64 -3.65 17.43
CA GLN A 36 18.43 -4.22 18.75
C GLN A 36 17.39 -5.33 18.70
N LYS A 37 16.20 -5.07 18.16
CA LYS A 37 15.13 -6.07 18.03
C LYS A 37 15.56 -7.31 17.24
N GLN A 38 16.32 -7.12 16.16
CA GLN A 38 16.85 -8.24 15.39
C GLN A 38 17.86 -9.05 16.21
N THR A 39 18.73 -8.37 16.95
CA THR A 39 19.73 -9.01 17.80
C THR A 39 19.08 -9.78 18.95
N GLU A 40 18.09 -9.21 19.63
CA GLU A 40 17.34 -9.87 20.71
C GLU A 40 16.63 -11.12 20.19
N MET A 41 15.99 -11.03 19.02
CA MET A 41 15.33 -12.18 18.41
C MET A 41 16.33 -13.28 18.02
N MET A 42 17.53 -12.92 17.55
CA MET A 42 18.60 -13.89 17.30
C MET A 42 19.16 -14.47 18.59
N ALA A 43 19.32 -13.64 19.62
CA ALA A 43 19.80 -14.02 20.93
C ALA A 43 18.92 -15.08 21.59
N GLU A 44 17.60 -14.86 21.55
CA GLU A 44 16.61 -15.79 22.10
C GLU A 44 16.57 -17.10 21.32
N LYS A 45 16.53 -17.03 19.97
CA LYS A 45 16.36 -18.24 19.14
C LYS A 45 17.59 -19.11 19.01
N LEU A 46 18.77 -18.51 19.14
CA LEU A 46 20.05 -19.18 18.95
C LEU A 46 20.84 -19.32 20.27
N GLU A 47 20.24 -18.92 21.39
CA GLU A 47 20.84 -18.98 22.73
C GLU A 47 22.24 -18.33 22.77
N LEU A 48 22.35 -17.13 22.18
CA LEU A 48 23.64 -16.46 22.02
C LEU A 48 24.23 -16.02 23.37
N SER A 49 25.56 -16.15 23.51
CA SER A 49 26.30 -15.56 24.63
C SER A 49 26.32 -14.03 24.55
N GLU A 50 26.64 -13.35 25.67
CA GLU A 50 26.74 -11.88 25.68
C GLU A 50 27.76 -11.33 24.68
N ASP A 51 28.90 -12.00 24.52
CA ASP A 51 29.92 -11.62 23.54
C ASP A 51 29.40 -11.76 22.10
N GLN A 52 28.66 -12.83 21.81
CA GLN A 52 28.05 -13.04 20.49
C GLN A 52 26.95 -12.01 20.22
N LYS A 53 26.13 -11.67 21.22
CA LYS A 53 25.11 -10.62 21.12
C LYS A 53 25.75 -9.27 20.79
N ALA A 54 26.84 -8.89 21.45
CA ALA A 54 27.55 -7.65 21.19
C ALA A 54 28.08 -7.57 19.74
N GLN A 55 28.69 -8.67 19.25
CA GLN A 55 29.17 -8.75 17.86
C GLN A 55 28.03 -8.66 16.85
N ILE A 56 26.93 -9.39 17.08
CA ILE A 56 25.77 -9.41 16.19
C ILE A 56 25.03 -8.06 16.20
N LEU A 57 24.97 -7.37 17.35
CA LEU A 57 24.42 -6.02 17.43
C LEU A 57 25.19 -5.05 16.53
N ALA A 58 26.52 -5.08 16.57
CA ALA A 58 27.36 -4.23 15.74
C ALA A 58 27.10 -4.49 14.23
N ILE A 59 27.02 -5.77 13.84
CA ILE A 59 26.69 -6.18 12.47
C ILE A 59 25.30 -5.65 12.08
N ASN A 60 24.28 -5.89 12.90
CA ASN A 60 22.92 -5.49 12.62
C ASN A 60 22.77 -3.96 12.55
N MET A 61 23.53 -3.20 13.35
CA MET A 61 23.56 -1.74 13.28
C MET A 61 24.13 -1.25 11.94
N GLU A 62 25.24 -1.82 11.47
CA GLU A 62 25.83 -1.46 10.18
C GLU A 62 24.83 -1.68 9.03
N TYR A 63 24.21 -2.86 8.98
CA TYR A 63 23.24 -3.18 7.93
C TYR A 63 21.95 -2.36 8.05
N SER A 64 21.53 -2.02 9.27
CA SER A 64 20.34 -1.19 9.48
C SER A 64 20.57 0.24 8.98
N LYS A 65 21.77 0.80 9.18
CA LYS A 65 22.16 2.10 8.63
C LYS A 65 22.23 2.08 7.10
N LYS A 66 22.91 1.09 6.49
CA LYS A 66 22.94 0.93 5.03
C LYS A 66 21.54 0.82 4.42
N ARG A 67 20.63 0.11 5.10
CA ARG A 67 19.23 -0.01 4.67
C ARG A 67 18.49 1.32 4.75
N GLN A 68 18.73 2.10 5.80
CA GLN A 68 18.12 3.42 5.98
C GLN A 68 18.57 4.39 4.87
N GLU A 69 19.87 4.45 4.58
CA GLU A 69 20.43 5.25 3.49
C GLU A 69 19.82 4.85 2.12
N ALA A 70 19.72 3.55 1.84
CA ALA A 70 19.10 3.06 0.61
C ALA A 70 17.61 3.41 0.52
N MET A 71 16.89 3.42 1.64
CA MET A 71 15.49 3.83 1.70
C MET A 71 15.32 5.33 1.45
N GLU A 72 16.20 6.16 2.00
CA GLU A 72 16.20 7.60 1.79
C GLU A 72 16.52 7.96 0.34
N ALA A 73 17.53 7.31 -0.25
CA ALA A 73 17.84 7.47 -1.68
C ALA A 73 16.66 7.12 -2.58
N ARG A 74 15.99 5.98 -2.31
CA ARG A 74 14.78 5.58 -3.05
C ARG A 74 13.62 6.54 -2.85
N LYS A 75 13.48 7.13 -1.67
CA LYS A 75 12.43 8.12 -1.40
C LYS A 75 12.65 9.37 -2.23
N ALA A 76 13.88 9.88 -2.27
CA ALA A 76 14.24 11.03 -3.10
C ALA A 76 14.00 10.76 -4.60
N GLU A 77 14.40 9.58 -5.10
CA GLU A 77 14.14 9.17 -6.48
C GLU A 77 12.63 9.09 -6.78
N MET A 78 11.85 8.55 -5.85
CA MET A 78 10.40 8.45 -5.99
C MET A 78 9.73 9.84 -6.02
N GLU A 79 10.20 10.77 -5.20
CA GLU A 79 9.71 12.16 -5.19
C GLU A 79 10.00 12.86 -6.52
N ALA A 80 11.24 12.78 -7.02
CA ALA A 80 11.59 13.34 -8.33
C ALA A 80 10.76 12.71 -9.47
N ARG A 81 10.60 11.39 -9.46
CA ARG A 81 9.75 10.69 -10.44
C ARG A 81 8.29 11.12 -10.32
N ARG A 82 7.80 11.39 -9.11
CA ARG A 82 6.42 11.83 -8.89
C ARG A 82 6.18 13.20 -9.54
N GLU A 83 7.13 14.12 -9.41
CA GLU A 83 7.06 15.44 -10.05
C GLU A 83 7.03 15.33 -11.57
N GLN A 84 7.96 14.58 -12.17
CA GLN A 84 7.97 14.31 -13.62
C GLN A 84 6.65 13.72 -14.11
N MET A 85 6.07 12.80 -13.34
CA MET A 85 4.77 12.21 -13.67
C MET A 85 3.60 13.19 -13.53
N MET A 86 3.70 14.21 -12.67
CA MET A 86 2.70 15.28 -12.61
C MET A 86 2.81 16.19 -13.83
N GLU A 87 4.03 16.58 -14.21
CA GLU A 87 4.27 17.41 -15.38
C GLU A 87 3.74 16.74 -16.66
N LEU A 88 4.10 15.47 -16.89
CA LEU A 88 3.58 14.69 -18.01
C LEU A 88 2.04 14.60 -18.01
N ARG A 89 1.40 14.56 -16.83
CA ARG A 89 -0.07 14.55 -16.75
C ARG A 89 -0.67 15.88 -17.16
N GLU A 90 -0.06 17.00 -16.79
CA GLU A 90 -0.53 18.32 -17.21
C GLU A 90 -0.32 18.51 -18.72
N GLU A 91 0.81 18.08 -19.28
CA GLU A 91 1.04 18.09 -20.72
C GLU A 91 -0.02 17.26 -21.48
N MET A 92 -0.32 16.05 -21.01
CA MET A 92 -1.35 15.20 -21.60
C MET A 92 -2.74 15.88 -21.54
N LYS A 93 -3.08 16.57 -20.45
CA LYS A 93 -4.34 17.33 -20.36
C LYS A 93 -4.37 18.49 -21.35
N ALA A 94 -3.28 19.25 -21.45
CA ALA A 94 -3.19 20.38 -22.39
C ALA A 94 -3.29 19.89 -23.85
N GLN A 95 -2.68 18.75 -24.17
CA GLN A 95 -2.82 18.09 -25.47
C GLN A 95 -4.27 17.67 -25.71
N ASP A 96 -4.91 17.05 -24.72
CA ASP A 96 -6.30 16.60 -24.80
C ASP A 96 -7.29 17.74 -25.04
N GLU A 97 -7.07 18.90 -24.42
CA GLU A 97 -7.86 20.11 -24.66
C GLU A 97 -7.69 20.61 -26.09
N LYS A 98 -6.46 20.64 -26.62
CA LYS A 98 -6.20 21.03 -28.02
C LYS A 98 -6.89 20.09 -29.00
N ILE A 99 -6.81 18.79 -28.76
CA ILE A 99 -7.52 17.78 -29.57
C ILE A 99 -9.03 18.01 -29.48
N SER A 100 -9.58 18.17 -28.27
CA SER A 100 -11.03 18.33 -28.08
C SER A 100 -11.62 19.55 -28.80
N LYS A 101 -10.83 20.62 -28.99
CA LYS A 101 -11.22 21.83 -29.72
C LYS A 101 -11.34 21.62 -31.24
N VAL A 102 -10.62 20.67 -31.82
CA VAL A 102 -10.68 20.40 -33.27
C VAL A 102 -11.71 19.34 -33.65
N LEU A 103 -12.23 18.60 -32.67
CA LEU A 103 -13.21 17.54 -32.89
C LEU A 103 -14.63 18.09 -33.01
N THR A 104 -15.48 17.40 -33.77
CA THR A 104 -16.94 17.60 -33.70
C THR A 104 -17.50 16.99 -32.40
N GLU A 105 -18.76 17.28 -32.09
CA GLU A 105 -19.38 16.76 -30.86
C GLU A 105 -19.51 15.23 -30.84
N GLU A 106 -19.79 14.62 -31.98
CA GLU A 106 -19.84 13.16 -32.13
C GLU A 106 -18.45 12.54 -31.97
N GLN A 107 -17.42 13.14 -32.59
CA GLN A 107 -16.04 12.67 -32.47
C GLN A 107 -15.48 12.83 -31.05
N ARG A 108 -15.89 13.87 -30.30
CA ARG A 108 -15.53 14.02 -28.89
C ARG A 108 -16.02 12.86 -28.03
N LYS A 109 -17.23 12.36 -28.28
CA LYS A 109 -17.80 11.22 -27.53
C LYS A 109 -16.96 9.95 -27.76
N GLU A 110 -16.59 9.68 -29.00
CA GLU A 110 -15.70 8.55 -29.34
C GLU A 110 -14.30 8.71 -28.74
N TRP A 111 -13.75 9.93 -28.76
CA TRP A 111 -12.45 10.24 -28.18
C TRP A 111 -12.40 9.99 -26.67
N VAL A 112 -13.45 10.36 -25.93
CA VAL A 112 -13.56 10.08 -24.50
C VAL A 112 -13.62 8.57 -24.24
N ALA A 113 -14.46 7.84 -24.98
CA ALA A 113 -14.58 6.38 -24.85
C ALA A 113 -13.24 5.67 -25.15
N LEU A 114 -12.50 6.15 -26.14
CA LEU A 114 -11.17 5.62 -26.48
C LEU A 114 -10.19 5.80 -25.31
N LYS A 115 -10.12 6.99 -24.71
CA LYS A 115 -9.24 7.26 -23.56
C LYS A 115 -9.59 6.43 -22.33
N GLU A 116 -10.88 6.24 -22.04
CA GLU A 116 -11.33 5.40 -20.92
C GLU A 116 -10.92 3.95 -21.12
N SER A 117 -11.11 3.39 -22.33
CA SER A 117 -10.68 2.03 -22.64
C SER A 117 -9.17 1.81 -22.50
N GLN A 118 -8.36 2.82 -22.86
CA GLN A 118 -6.91 2.78 -22.68
C GLN A 118 -6.50 2.85 -21.21
N ARG A 119 -7.22 3.65 -20.40
CA ARG A 119 -6.99 3.75 -18.96
C ARG A 119 -7.29 2.43 -18.25
N ASP A 120 -8.35 1.74 -18.63
CA ASP A 120 -8.73 0.45 -18.04
C ASP A 120 -7.73 -0.66 -18.40
N ARG A 121 -7.22 -0.65 -19.63
CA ARG A 121 -6.15 -1.57 -20.07
C ARG A 121 -4.84 -1.33 -19.32
N ARG A 122 -4.47 -0.07 -19.04
CA ARG A 122 -3.28 0.28 -18.24
C ARG A 122 -3.47 0.00 -16.74
N GLY A 123 -4.70 0.01 -16.24
CA GLY A 123 -5.04 -0.32 -14.85
C GLY A 123 -4.99 -1.83 -14.54
N ARG A 124 -5.12 -2.68 -15.56
CA ARG A 124 -4.93 -4.14 -15.46
C ARG A 124 -3.45 -4.47 -15.64
N ARG A 125 -2.72 -4.62 -14.52
CA ARG A 125 -1.37 -5.22 -14.55
C ARG A 125 -1.45 -6.62 -15.17
N PRO A 126 -0.53 -7.03 -16.06
CA PRO A 126 -0.43 -8.42 -16.49
C PRO A 126 -0.12 -9.28 -15.25
N GLY A 127 -1.07 -10.12 -14.83
CA GLY A 127 -0.95 -10.99 -13.65
C GLY A 127 -1.51 -10.45 -12.33
N GLY A 128 -2.17 -9.28 -12.31
CA GLY A 128 -2.96 -8.85 -11.15
C GLY A 128 -4.41 -9.26 -11.32
N GLU A 129 -4.95 -10.09 -10.43
CA GLU A 129 -6.38 -10.41 -10.37
C GLU A 129 -7.22 -9.15 -10.54
N VAL A 130 -8.22 -9.22 -11.43
CA VAL A 130 -9.24 -8.19 -11.58
C VAL A 130 -10.04 -8.17 -10.29
N ARG A 131 -9.61 -7.37 -9.31
CA ARG A 131 -10.54 -6.92 -8.28
C ARG A 131 -11.51 -6.00 -8.99
N GLU A 132 -12.68 -6.55 -9.28
CA GLU A 132 -13.84 -5.83 -9.74
C GLU A 132 -13.94 -4.57 -8.89
N ARG A 133 -13.77 -3.40 -9.52
CA ARG A 133 -13.93 -2.10 -8.86
C ARG A 133 -15.43 -1.84 -8.72
N GLY A 134 -16.15 -2.78 -8.11
CA GLY A 134 -17.49 -2.59 -7.59
C GLY A 134 -17.35 -1.89 -6.25
N ASP A 135 -17.91 -0.68 -6.16
CA ASP A 135 -18.33 -0.07 -4.90
C ASP A 135 -17.25 0.38 -3.91
N LEU A 136 -16.23 1.11 -4.37
CA LEU A 136 -15.62 2.11 -3.49
C LEU A 136 -16.48 3.39 -3.53
N PRO A 137 -17.18 3.78 -2.45
CA PRO A 137 -17.91 5.05 -2.44
C PRO A 137 -16.90 6.16 -2.69
N ARG A 138 -17.12 6.91 -3.78
CA ARG A 138 -16.42 8.17 -4.03
C ARG A 138 -16.74 9.07 -2.84
N LYS A 139 -15.85 9.13 -1.84
CA LYS A 139 -15.90 10.17 -0.81
C LYS A 139 -15.60 11.49 -1.50
N ARG A 140 -16.65 12.05 -2.09
CA ARG A 140 -16.72 13.39 -2.64
C ARG A 140 -16.42 14.32 -1.47
N GLY A 141 -15.20 14.87 -1.45
CA GLY A 141 -14.87 15.98 -0.57
C GLY A 141 -15.89 17.08 -0.80
N GLY A 142 -16.65 17.38 0.24
CA GLY A 142 -17.52 18.54 0.33
C GLY A 142 -17.19 19.23 1.63
N ASN A 143 -16.69 20.46 1.49
CA ASN A 143 -16.56 21.57 2.43
C ASN A 143 -16.41 21.24 3.92
#